data_AF-A0A6A4W3W8-F1
#
_entry.id   AF-A0A6A4W3W8-F1
#
_cell.length_a   1.000
_cell.length_b   1.000
_cell.length_c   1.000
_cell.angle_alpha   90.00
_cell.angle_beta   90.00
_cell.angle_gamma   90.00
#
_symmetry.space_group_name_H-M   'P 1'
#
loop_
_entity.id
_entity.type
_entity.pdbx_description
1 polymer ?
#
loop_
_entity_poly.entity_id
_entity_poly.type
_entity_poly.pdbx_seq_one_letter_code
_entity_poly.pdbx_strand_id
1 'polypeptide(L)' 'MPAIRPIETVWALLKQKVYEGNWTALSKQQLAGRIRRKIKEVDIEVVRTLLERVPGHLRLVGREGADALI' A
#
# COMPACT_ATOMS: atom_id res chain seq x y z
N MET A 1 -13.42 -2.85 -5.49
CA MET A 1 -12.44 -3.90 -5.11
C MET A 1 -11.04 -3.32 -4.88
N PRO A 2 -10.78 -2.80 -3.68
CA PRO A 2 -9.44 -2.51 -3.15
C PRO A 2 -8.44 -3.66 -3.23
N ALA A 3 -8.88 -4.85 -2.80
CA ALA A 3 -8.01 -6.00 -2.52
C ALA A 3 -7.27 -6.55 -3.75
N ILE A 4 -7.79 -6.29 -4.95
CA ILE A 4 -7.13 -6.68 -6.22
C ILE A 4 -6.02 -5.70 -6.59
N ARG A 5 -6.05 -4.46 -6.10
CA ARG A 5 -5.13 -3.37 -6.48
C ARG A 5 -4.01 -3.26 -5.43
N PRO A 6 -2.80 -3.81 -5.67
CA PRO A 6 -1.72 -3.80 -4.67
C PRO A 6 -1.28 -2.40 -4.29
N ILE A 7 -1.50 -1.43 -5.18
CA ILE A 7 -1.20 -0.03 -4.93
C ILE A 7 -1.93 0.51 -3.69
N GLU A 8 -3.12 0.00 -3.35
CA GLU A 8 -3.83 0.41 -2.14
C GLU A 8 -3.13 -0.09 -0.87
N THR A 9 -2.64 -1.33 -0.89
CA THR A 9 -1.81 -1.88 0.19
C THR A 9 -0.50 -1.11 0.32
N VAL A 10 0.12 -0.73 -0.81
CA VAL A 10 1.33 0.12 -0.80
C VAL A 10 1.03 1.49 -0.18
N TRP A 11 -0.09 2.12 -0.52
CA TRP A 11 -0.52 3.38 0.10
C TRP A 11 -0.80 3.23 1.60
N ALA A 12 -1.41 2.13 2.03
CA ALA A 12 -1.67 1.85 3.43
C ALA A 12 -0.37 1.73 4.24
N LEU A 13 0.61 0.97 3.73
CA LEU A 13 1.94 0.83 4.35
C LEU A 13 2.68 2.17 4.42
N LEU A 14 2.66 2.93 3.33
CA LEU A 14 3.29 4.25 3.30
C LEU A 14 2.61 5.21 4.29
N LYS A 15 1.27 5.17 4.39
CA LYS A 15 0.51 5.98 5.35
C LYS A 15 0.91 5.64 6.79
N GLN A 16 1.00 4.36 7.14
CA GLN A 16 1.45 3.93 8.47
C GLN A 16 2.84 4.50 8.80
N LYS A 17 3.79 4.41 7.86
CA LYS A 17 5.14 4.98 8.02
C LYS A 17 5.16 6.51 8.11
N VAL A 18 4.30 7.21 7.39
CA VAL A 18 4.21 8.68 7.40
C VAL A 18 3.75 9.19 8.77
N TYR A 19 2.74 8.55 9.36
CA TYR A 19 2.12 8.93 10.63
C TYR A 19 2.68 8.19 11.86
N GLU A 20 3.75 7.42 11.67
CA GLU A 20 4.47 6.73 12.73
C GLU A 20 4.88 7.68 13.87
N GLY A 21 4.73 7.24 15.12
CA GLY A 21 5.10 8.02 16.31
C GLY A 21 4.19 9.22 16.58
N ASN A 22 2.90 9.14 16.24
CA ASN A 22 1.92 10.24 16.36
C ASN A 22 2.35 11.51 15.61
N TRP A 23 3.18 11.37 14.57
CA TRP A 23 3.61 12.49 13.76
C TRP A 23 2.42 13.11 13.02
N THR A 24 2.31 14.43 13.03
CA THR A 24 1.28 15.17 12.30
C THR A 24 1.92 16.25 11.44
N ALA A 25 1.26 16.57 10.32
CA ALA A 25 1.70 17.63 9.43
C ALA A 25 1.04 18.96 9.80
N LEU A 26 1.83 20.01 9.92
CA LEU A 26 1.41 21.40 10.11
C LEU A 26 1.19 22.14 8.78
N SER A 27 1.72 21.59 7.68
CA SER A 27 1.51 22.15 6.33
C SER A 27 1.58 21.08 5.24
N LYS A 28 0.97 21.38 4.08
CA LYS A 28 1.04 20.52 2.89
C LYS A 28 2.50 20.26 2.44
N GLN A 29 3.36 21.27 2.57
CA GLN A 29 4.76 21.17 2.17
C GLN A 29 5.55 20.25 3.10
N GLN A 30 5.27 20.30 4.41
CA GLN A 30 5.84 19.38 5.39
C GLN A 30 5.38 17.95 5.12
N LEU A 31 4.09 17.75 4.84
CA LEU A 31 3.54 16.43 4.48
C LEU A 31 4.22 15.88 3.21
N ALA A 32 4.32 16.70 2.16
CA ALA A 32 4.98 16.29 0.91
C ALA A 32 6.45 15.91 1.13
N GLY A 33 7.18 16.67 1.95
CA GLY A 33 8.55 16.34 2.34
C GLY A 33 8.65 15.03 3.11
N ARG A 34 7.73 14.79 4.05
CA ARG A 34 7.65 13.55 4.84
C ARG A 34 7.38 12.33 3.96
N ILE A 35 6.40 12.42 3.06
CA ILE A 35 6.05 11.36 2.11
C ILE A 35 7.26 10.98 1.25
N ARG A 36 7.96 11.96 0.66
CA ARG A 36 9.16 11.71 -0.17
C ARG A 36 10.32 11.07 0.59
N ARG A 37 10.42 11.30 1.90
CA ARG A 37 11.41 10.63 2.75
C ARG A 37 10.97 9.21 3.07
N LYS A 38 9.75 9.04 3.59
CA LYS A 38 9.23 7.75 4.05
C LYS A 38 9.03 6.75 2.92
N ILE A 39 8.76 7.18 1.69
CA ILE A 39 8.67 6.27 0.54
C ILE A 39 10.02 5.61 0.21
N LYS A 40 11.15 6.24 0.54
CA LYS A 40 12.49 5.65 0.38
C LYS A 40 12.81 4.60 1.46
N GLU A 41 12.07 4.62 2.56
CA GLU A 41 12.16 3.65 3.66
C GLU A 41 11.17 2.48 3.49
N VAL A 42 10.37 2.49 2.41
CA VAL A 42 9.54 1.35 2.04
C VAL A 42 10.46 0.33 1.37
N ASP A 43 10.46 -0.88 1.91
CA ASP A 43 11.22 -2.00 1.35
C ASP A 43 10.66 -2.37 -0.02
N ILE A 44 11.53 -2.36 -1.03
CA ILE A 44 11.18 -2.68 -2.41
C ILE A 44 10.71 -4.13 -2.56
N GLU A 45 11.22 -5.05 -1.73
CA GLU A 45 10.84 -6.46 -1.78
C GLU A 45 9.42 -6.69 -1.25
N VAL A 46 8.95 -5.83 -0.34
CA VAL A 46 7.53 -5.81 0.07
C VAL A 46 6.64 -5.40 -1.10
N VAL A 47 7.04 -4.37 -1.86
CA VAL A 47 6.28 -3.91 -3.04
C VAL A 47 6.26 -4.98 -4.13
N ARG A 48 7.40 -5.62 -4.39
CA ARG A 48 7.53 -6.73 -5.35
C ARG A 48 6.58 -7.88 -4.97
N THR A 49 6.65 -8.34 -3.73
CA THR A 49 5.81 -9.45 -3.23
C THR A 49 4.32 -9.14 -3.36
N LEU A 50 3.91 -7.89 -3.10
CA LEU A 50 2.52 -7.46 -3.26
C LEU A 50 2.05 -7.51 -4.72
N LEU A 51 2.90 -7.11 -5.66
CA LEU A 51 2.60 -7.15 -7.09
C LEU A 51 2.56 -8.58 -7.65
N GLU A 52 3.48 -9.45 -7.21
CA GLU A 52 3.55 -10.85 -7.63
C GLU A 52 2.32 -11.68 -7.22
N ARG A 53 1.59 -11.26 -6.19
CA ARG A 53 0.36 -11.92 -5.74
C ARG A 53 -0.87 -11.59 -6.59
N VAL A 54 -0.83 -10.54 -7.41
CA VAL A 54 -1.96 -10.09 -8.24
C VAL A 54 -2.52 -11.19 -9.15
N PRO A 55 -1.70 -11.94 -9.90
CA PRO A 55 -2.22 -13.01 -10.76
C PRO A 55 -2.94 -14.10 -9.96
N GLY A 56 -2.48 -14.39 -8.74
CA GLY A 56 -3.15 -15.32 -7.82
C GLY A 56 -4.52 -14.81 -7.38
N HIS A 57 -4.59 -13.55 -6.96
CA HIS A 57 -5.85 -12.91 -6.57
C HIS A 57 -6.85 -12.82 -7.73
N LEU A 58 -6.39 -12.50 -8.95
CA LEU A 58 -7.24 -12.47 -10.14
C LEU A 58 -7.80 -13.86 -10.48
N ARG A 59 -6.98 -14.91 -10.38
CA ARG A 59 -7.43 -16.30 -10.56
C ARG A 59 -8.47 -16.71 -9.52
N LEU A 60 -8.25 -16.34 -8.26
CA LEU A 60 -9.18 -16.64 -7.17
C LEU A 60 -10.53 -15.96 -7.39
N VAL A 61 -10.52 -14.65 -7.70
CA VAL A 61 -11.74 -13.89 -7.99
C VAL A 61 -12.46 -14.41 -9.23
N GLY A 62 -11.72 -14.82 -10.26
CA GLY A 62 -12.30 -15.43 -11.45
C GLY A 62 -12.99 -16.77 -11.17
N ARG A 63 -12.58 -17.51 -10.13
CA ARG A 63 -13.13 -18.81 -9.76
C ARG A 63 -14.25 -18.73 -8.72
N GLU A 64 -14.07 -17.90 -7.70
CA GLU A 64 -14.89 -17.90 -6.47
C GLU A 64 -15.69 -16.61 -6.29
N GLY A 65 -15.53 -15.65 -7.20
CA GLY A 65 -16.17 -14.35 -7.10
C GLY A 65 -15.38 -13.35 -6.26
N ALA A 66 -15.86 -12.10 -6.24
CA ALA A 66 -15.18 -10.97 -5.63
C ALA A 66 -14.98 -11.09 -4.11
N ASP A 67 -15.88 -11.81 -3.43
CA ASP A 67 -15.92 -11.94 -1.97
C ASP A 67 -14.83 -12.87 -1.43
N ALA A 68 -14.19 -13.67 -2.29
CA ALA A 68 -13.11 -14.59 -1.91
C ALA A 68 -11.81 -13.89 -1.46
N LEU A 69 -11.72 -12.56 -1.60
CA LEU A 69 -10.59 -11.74 -1.16
C LEU A 69 -10.87 -10.93 0.12
N ILE A 70 -12.05 -11.08 0.73
CA ILE A 70 -12.52 -10.29 1.89
C ILE A 70 -12.26 -11.04 3.19
#